data_AF-A0A1X3DKT1-F1
#
_entry.id   AF-A0A1X3DKT1-F1
#
_cell.length_a   1.000
_cell.length_b   1.000
_cell.length_c   1.000
_cell.angle_alpha   90.00
_cell.angle_beta   90.00
_cell.angle_gamma   90.00
#
_symmetry.space_group_name_H-M   'P 1'
#
loop_
_entity.id
_entity.type
_entity.pdbx_description
1 polymer ?
#
loop_
_entity_poly.entity_id
_entity_poly.type
_entity_poly.pdbx_seq_one_letter_code
_entity_poly.pdbx_strand_id
1 'polypeptide(L)' 'MRKAFVVINLFIVCGCIYTETPYGTTAVIDLPAQNHTTINKNITIHAPPGSTVIYQEAQPVQPVYRCCRH' A
#
# COMPACT_ATOMS: atom_id res chain seq x y z
N MET A 1 -1.53 -16.18 52.17
CA MET A 1 -1.03 -14.94 51.53
C MET A 1 -0.19 -15.19 50.28
N ARG A 2 0.96 -15.88 50.36
CA ARG A 2 1.94 -16.03 49.25
C ARG A 2 1.41 -16.72 47.98
N LYS A 3 0.56 -17.74 48.12
CA LYS A 3 -0.02 -18.49 46.99
C LYS A 3 -0.96 -17.64 46.13
N ALA A 4 -1.72 -16.74 46.75
CA ALA A 4 -2.63 -15.83 46.03
C ALA A 4 -1.84 -14.85 45.13
N PHE A 5 -0.70 -14.37 45.62
CA PHE A 5 0.18 -13.49 44.85
C PHE A 5 0.75 -14.16 43.60
N VAL A 6 1.09 -15.44 43.68
CA VAL A 6 1.58 -16.22 42.53
C VAL A 6 0.49 -16.41 41.48
N VAL A 7 -0.74 -16.72 41.91
CA VAL A 7 -1.89 -16.88 41.00
C VAL A 7 -2.24 -15.56 40.32
N ILE A 8 -2.25 -14.45 41.05
CA ILE A 8 -2.53 -13.11 40.48
C ILE A 8 -1.46 -12.71 39.44
N ASN A 9 -0.18 -12.96 39.72
CA ASN A 9 0.90 -12.68 38.77
C ASN A 9 0.82 -13.59 37.53
N LEU A 10 0.39 -14.84 37.68
CA LEU A 10 0.19 -15.76 36.56
C LEU A 10 -0.92 -15.29 35.60
N PHE A 11 -2.00 -14.71 36.12
CA PHE A 11 -3.07 -14.13 35.31
C PHE A 11 -2.64 -12.86 34.56
N ILE A 12 -1.77 -12.04 35.16
CA ILE A 12 -1.31 -10.77 34.55
C ILE A 12 -0.35 -11.03 33.37
N VAL A 13 0.52 -12.04 33.47
CA VAL A 13 1.50 -12.37 32.41
C VAL A 13 0.86 -13.13 31.24
N CYS A 14 -0.28 -13.79 31.45
CA CYS A 14 -1.02 -14.48 30.40
C CYS A 14 -1.88 -13.53 29.53
N GLY A 15 -1.87 -12.22 29.82
CA GLY A 15 -2.74 -11.21 29.24
C GLY A 15 -2.11 -10.31 28.17
N CYS A 16 -1.15 -10.79 27.38
CA CYS A 16 -0.85 -10.13 26.11
C CYS A 16 -1.87 -10.64 25.08
N ILE A 17 -3.04 -10.02 25.02
CA ILE A 17 -3.98 -10.29 23.94
C ILE A 17 -3.37 -9.73 22.65
N TYR A 18 -2.79 -10.62 21.84
CA TYR A 18 -2.64 -10.35 20.42
C TYR A 18 -4.05 -10.36 19.84
N THR A 19 -4.61 -9.16 19.64
CA THR A 19 -5.89 -9.01 18.95
C THR A 19 -5.66 -9.23 17.46
N GLU A 20 -5.39 -10.48 17.08
CA GLU A 20 -5.56 -10.90 15.70
C GLU A 20 -7.06 -10.93 15.45
N THR A 21 -7.59 -9.84 14.88
CA THR A 21 -8.93 -9.92 14.28
C THR A 21 -8.90 -11.01 13.22
N PRO A 22 -10.00 -11.73 12.94
CA PRO A 22 -10.01 -12.83 11.95
C PRO A 22 -9.64 -12.40 10.52
N TYR A 23 -9.39 -11.11 10.32
CA TYR A 23 -9.00 -10.47 9.07
C TYR A 23 -7.55 -9.92 9.07
N GLY A 24 -6.76 -10.24 10.11
CA GLY A 24 -5.37 -9.78 10.27
C GLY A 24 -5.24 -8.36 10.85
N THR A 25 -4.00 -7.90 11.04
CA THR A 25 -3.69 -6.50 11.39
C THR A 25 -4.17 -5.62 10.24
N THR A 26 -5.33 -5.00 10.36
CA THR A 26 -5.80 -4.04 9.36
C THR A 26 -4.90 -2.82 9.39
N ALA A 27 -3.88 -2.80 8.54
CA ALA A 27 -3.14 -1.59 8.26
C ALA A 27 -4.09 -0.65 7.50
N VAL A 28 -4.68 0.31 8.21
CA VAL A 28 -5.38 1.42 7.60
C VAL A 28 -4.32 2.26 6.91
N ILE A 29 -4.17 2.07 5.60
CA ILE A 29 -3.33 2.92 4.76
C ILE A 29 -4.22 4.07 4.34
N ASP A 30 -3.94 5.26 4.87
CA ASP A 30 -4.59 6.49 4.43
C ASP A 30 -3.92 6.92 3.11
N LEU A 31 -4.54 6.54 1.99
CA LEU A 31 -4.04 6.97 0.68
C LEU A 31 -4.41 8.45 0.46
N PRO A 32 -3.47 9.27 -0.04
CA PRO A 32 -3.78 10.64 -0.38
C PRO A 32 -4.90 10.70 -1.41
N ALA A 33 -5.84 11.62 -1.20
CA ALA A 33 -7.01 11.80 -2.08
C ALA A 33 -6.67 12.16 -3.54
N GLN A 34 -5.42 12.56 -3.80
CA GLN A 34 -4.91 12.90 -5.13
C GLN A 34 -3.49 12.34 -5.31
N ASN A 35 -3.24 11.71 -6.46
CA ASN A 35 -1.92 11.22 -6.87
C ASN A 35 -1.51 11.94 -8.16
N HIS A 36 -0.49 12.80 -8.07
CA HIS A 36 0.06 13.52 -9.22
C HIS A 36 1.49 13.07 -9.49
N THR A 37 1.75 12.52 -10.68
CA THR A 37 3.08 12.05 -11.10
C THR A 37 3.52 12.79 -12.36
N THR A 38 4.69 13.43 -12.31
CA THR A 38 5.31 14.09 -13.47
C THR A 38 6.31 13.15 -14.13
N ILE A 39 6.13 12.85 -15.43
CA ILE A 39 7.03 11.99 -16.19
C ILE A 39 7.78 12.82 -17.24
N ASN A 40 9.10 12.92 -17.10
CA ASN A 40 9.95 13.60 -18.09
C ASN A 40 10.29 12.62 -19.22
N LYS A 41 9.80 12.90 -20.44
CA LYS A 41 10.05 12.08 -21.63
C LYS A 41 10.87 12.86 -22.65
N ASN A 42 11.95 12.25 -23.14
CA ASN A 42 12.69 12.75 -24.29
C ASN A 42 12.41 11.84 -25.49
N ILE A 43 11.80 12.39 -26.54
CA ILE A 43 11.36 11.63 -27.72
C ILE A 43 12.07 12.21 -28.94
N THR A 44 12.79 11.35 -29.67
CA THR A 44 13.46 11.72 -30.91
C THR A 44 12.81 10.97 -32.07
N ILE A 45 12.40 11.70 -33.12
CA ILE A 45 11.70 11.13 -34.27
C ILE A 45 12.48 11.47 -35.53
N HIS A 46 12.96 10.43 -36.23
CA HIS A 46 13.61 10.57 -37.52
C HIS A 46 12.58 10.24 -38.62
N ALA A 47 12.16 11.27 -39.37
CA ALA A 47 11.16 11.13 -40.41
C ALA A 47 11.68 11.69 -41.75
N PRO A 48 11.43 11.01 -42.88
CA PRO A 48 11.88 11.47 -44.19
C PRO A 48 11.10 12.72 -44.66
N PRO A 49 11.64 13.51 -45.62
CA PRO A 49 10.96 14.68 -46.18
C PRO A 49 9.61 14.31 -46.79
N GLY A 50 8.58 15.15 -46.56
CA GLY A 50 7.23 14.92 -47.09
C GLY A 50 6.38 13.93 -46.28
N SER A 51 6.85 13.47 -45.12
CA SER A 51 6.08 12.61 -44.21
C SER A 51 5.40 13.38 -43.08
N THR A 52 4.27 12.86 -42.59
CA THR A 52 3.58 13.37 -41.41
C THR A 52 3.84 12.43 -40.23
N VAL A 53 4.30 13.00 -39.12
CA VAL A 53 4.53 12.29 -37.86
C VAL A 53 3.34 12.54 -36.95
N ILE A 54 2.69 11.46 -36.50
CA ILE A 54 1.61 11.51 -35.51
C ILE A 54 2.14 10.83 -34.24
N TYR A 55 2.34 11.64 -33.19
CA TYR A 55 2.72 11.14 -31.88
C TYR A 55 1.52 11.15 -30.95
N GLN A 56 1.30 10.04 -30.25
CA GLN A 56 0.25 9.92 -29.25
C GLN A 56 0.82 9.27 -27.98
N GLU A 57 0.51 9.87 -26.85
CA GLU A 57 0.92 9.37 -25.54
C GLU A 57 -0.26 8.70 -24.84
N ALA A 58 -0.03 7.51 -24.29
CA ALA A 58 -1.00 6.83 -23.46
C ALA A 58 -1.07 7.47 -22.07
N GLN A 59 -2.26 7.45 -21.47
CA GLN A 59 -2.40 7.79 -20.05
C GLN A 59 -1.53 6.84 -19.20
N PRO A 60 -0.83 7.36 -18.18
CA PRO A 60 -0.03 6.52 -17.30
C PRO A 60 -0.90 5.48 -16.60
N VAL A 61 -0.39 4.24 -16.50
CA VAL A 61 -1.10 3.14 -15.82
C VAL A 61 -1.29 3.52 -14.36
N GLN A 62 -2.55 3.51 -13.90
CA GLN A 62 -2.84 3.75 -12.49
C GLN A 62 -2.30 2.57 -11.66
N PRO A 63 -1.54 2.82 -10.59
CA PRO A 63 -1.11 1.76 -9.70
C PRO A 63 -2.34 1.09 -9.06
N VAL A 64 -2.45 -0.24 -9.23
CA VAL A 64 -3.51 -1.02 -8.59
C VAL A 64 -3.09 -1.29 -7.15
N TYR A 65 -3.67 -0.55 -6.22
CA TYR A 65 -3.59 -0.88 -4.81
C TYR A 65 -4.51 -2.08 -4.54
N ARG A 66 -3.95 -3.30 -4.56
CA ARG A 66 -4.66 -4.45 -3.99
C ARG A 66 -4.67 -4.26 -2.48
N CYS A 67 -5.77 -3.74 -1.96
CA CYS A 67 -6.07 -3.97 -0.56
C CYS A 67 -6.18 -5.49 -0.35
N CYS A 68 -5.63 -5.99 0.76
CA CYS A 68 -5.54 -7.41 1.08
C CYS A 68 -6.87 -8.10 0.77
N ARG A 69 -6.88 -8.89 -0.29
CA ARG A 69 -8.06 -9.62 -0.74
C ARG A 69 -8.13 -10.88 0.12
N HIS A 70 -9.13 -10.92 1.00
CA HIS A 70 -9.52 -12.11 1.76
C HIS A 70 -9.86 -13.27 0.84
#